data_AF-A0A6J1VM77-F1
#
_entry.id   AF-A0A6J1VM77-F1
#
_cell.length_a   1.000
_cell.length_b   1.000
_cell.length_c   1.000
_cell.angle_alpha   90.00
_cell.angle_beta   90.00
_cell.angle_gamma   90.00
#
_symmetry.space_group_name_H-M   'P 1'
#
loop_
_entity.id
_entity.type
_entity.pdbx_description
1 polymer ?
#
loop_
_entity_poly.entity_id
_entity_poly.type
_entity_poly.pdbx_seq_one_letter_code
_entity_poly.pdbx_strand_id
1 'polypeptide(L)'
;MEAEDVQGFPSMKTFAEVAEAGVSSPRFMTLCSWLVSELRTLCRLEEDVSPVQGPEDAETFQIEISGLLGELHCPYPSLTTGDVLARLSTQDHCLQLLYFLSSELMAARLQARKTLQSAKQDDKNNEAVRELHQICHVLGMPEPDPASPVAQVMDDIGSQVSEALTAAQGLEPQWTAPLLKAPLTSEQWKALDQIKQVLGAEYQCRRHMMLTRFDVTVASFHWSERAKNRSTAMSEAFQPLRQSLPENSQLCLSHLLAAREDFSRIVKTSSEALRRKTSCAINKVLMKGSVPDRGGRPNEIEAPMPTWEKRREGGGGGGQRWAKWGKKKKK
;
A
#
# COMPACT_ATOMS: atom_id res chain seq x y z
N MET A 1 5.72 13.01 33.66
CA MET A 1 4.59 12.11 33.93
C MET A 1 4.54 11.17 32.75
N GLU A 2 4.97 9.96 33.02
CA GLU A 2 5.42 8.95 32.06
C GLU A 2 4.28 8.52 31.14
N ALA A 3 4.62 8.29 29.86
CA ALA A 3 3.80 7.51 28.95
C ALA A 3 4.70 6.37 28.47
N GLU A 4 4.46 5.20 29.05
CA GLU A 4 5.11 3.94 28.71
C GLU A 4 4.72 3.52 27.30
N ASP A 5 5.73 3.37 26.45
CA ASP A 5 5.63 2.75 25.13
C ASP A 5 5.71 1.22 25.30
N VAL A 6 4.57 0.53 25.14
CA VAL A 6 4.59 -0.93 24.94
C VAL A 6 3.74 -1.29 23.71
N GLN A 7 4.44 -1.92 22.75
CA GLN A 7 3.95 -2.79 21.67
C GLN A 7 3.01 -2.19 20.60
N GLY A 8 3.63 -1.58 19.57
CA GLY A 8 3.04 -1.33 18.26
C GLY A 8 4.15 -0.97 17.26
N PHE A 9 4.06 -1.40 16.00
CA PHE A 9 5.08 -1.13 14.98
C PHE A 9 5.48 0.36 15.01
N PRO A 10 6.77 0.69 15.18
CA PRO A 10 7.16 2.07 15.44
C PRO A 10 6.78 2.96 14.25
N SER A 11 6.09 4.07 14.52
CA SER A 11 6.00 5.20 13.58
C SER A 11 7.40 5.60 13.09
N MET A 12 7.49 6.15 11.88
CA MET A 12 8.75 6.62 11.28
C MET A 12 9.52 7.59 12.20
N LYS A 13 8.80 8.33 13.06
CA LYS A 13 9.37 9.20 14.10
C LYS A 13 9.98 8.40 15.26
N THR A 14 9.25 7.41 15.76
CA THR A 14 9.73 6.48 16.80
C THR A 14 10.94 5.66 16.33
N PHE A 15 11.06 5.30 15.05
CA PHE A 15 12.27 4.66 14.54
C PHE A 15 13.49 5.61 14.61
N ALA A 16 13.31 6.88 14.25
CA ALA A 16 14.37 7.88 14.33
C ALA A 16 14.80 8.16 15.78
N GLU A 17 13.83 8.25 16.70
CA GLU A 17 14.05 8.43 18.13
C GLU A 17 14.78 7.23 18.75
N VAL A 18 14.37 6.00 18.40
CA VAL A 18 15.02 4.78 18.92
C VAL A 18 16.43 4.62 18.35
N ALA A 19 16.67 5.02 17.09
CA ALA A 19 17.96 4.92 16.44
C ALA A 19 18.97 6.01 16.87
N GLU A 20 18.51 7.12 17.48
CA GLU A 20 19.38 8.25 17.87
C GLU A 20 20.46 7.83 18.87
N ALA A 21 20.12 6.98 19.83
CA ALA A 21 21.04 6.47 20.84
C ALA A 21 21.72 5.14 20.45
N GLY A 22 21.36 4.57 19.28
CA GLY A 22 21.99 3.38 18.70
C GLY A 22 22.19 2.21 19.67
N VAL A 23 23.35 1.56 19.59
CA VAL A 23 23.72 0.41 20.42
C VAL A 23 23.91 0.73 21.91
N SER A 24 24.00 2.01 22.29
CA SER A 24 24.01 2.41 23.70
C SER A 24 22.62 2.40 24.33
N SER A 25 21.57 2.26 23.52
CA SER A 25 20.18 2.20 23.98
C SER A 25 19.69 0.75 24.09
N PRO A 26 19.33 0.27 25.29
CA PRO A 26 18.68 -1.03 25.46
C PRO A 26 17.40 -1.16 24.63
N ARG A 27 16.68 -0.05 24.44
CA ARG A 27 15.45 0.00 23.65
C ARG A 27 15.69 -0.33 22.17
N PHE A 28 16.79 0.14 21.59
CA PHE A 28 17.18 -0.17 20.21
C PHE A 28 17.56 -1.64 20.05
N MET A 29 18.39 -2.16 20.95
CA MET A 29 18.83 -3.56 20.91
C MET A 29 17.67 -4.53 21.12
N THR A 30 16.78 -4.23 22.07
CA THR A 30 15.57 -5.04 22.33
C THR A 30 14.64 -5.07 21.12
N LEU A 31 14.44 -3.94 20.44
CA LEU A 31 13.62 -3.89 19.23
C LEU A 31 14.23 -4.74 18.11
N CYS A 32 15.56 -4.67 17.92
CA CYS A 32 16.24 -5.51 16.93
C CYS A 32 16.11 -7.00 17.27
N SER A 33 16.40 -7.40 18.51
CA SER A 33 16.26 -8.80 18.96
C SER A 33 14.81 -9.31 18.78
N TRP A 34 13.81 -8.47 19.06
CA TRP A 34 12.40 -8.81 18.79
C TRP A 34 12.09 -8.98 17.30
N LEU A 35 12.59 -8.10 16.43
CA LEU A 35 12.40 -8.26 14.98
C LEU A 35 13.03 -9.56 14.47
N VAL A 36 14.18 -9.94 15.02
CA VAL A 36 14.90 -11.18 14.66
C VAL A 36 14.16 -12.41 15.17
N SER A 37 13.64 -12.40 16.40
CA SER A 37 12.88 -13.52 16.93
C SER A 37 11.59 -13.75 16.12
N GLU A 38 10.90 -12.67 15.73
CA GLU A 38 9.76 -12.74 14.82
C GLU A 38 10.15 -13.30 13.44
N LEU A 39 11.29 -12.88 12.88
CA LEU A 39 11.81 -13.41 11.62
C LEU A 39 12.10 -14.92 11.71
N ARG A 40 12.69 -15.39 12.81
CA ARG A 40 12.99 -16.81 13.06
C ARG A 40 11.74 -17.69 13.11
N THR A 41 10.58 -17.14 13.49
CA THR A 41 9.32 -17.91 13.43
C THR A 41 8.87 -18.21 12.00
N LEU A 42 9.35 -17.45 11.01
CA LEU A 42 8.92 -17.52 9.61
C LEU A 42 10.01 -18.05 8.68
N CYS A 43 11.28 -17.79 9.01
CA CYS A 43 12.45 -18.17 8.25
C CYS A 43 13.31 -19.14 9.07
N ARG A 44 13.88 -20.15 8.40
CA ARG A 44 14.85 -21.07 9.03
C ARG A 44 16.22 -20.40 9.13
N LEU A 45 16.36 -19.48 10.08
CA LEU A 45 17.62 -18.79 10.34
C LEU A 45 18.47 -19.60 11.33
N GLU A 46 19.76 -19.74 11.03
CA GLU A 46 20.75 -20.34 11.91
C GLU A 46 21.17 -19.32 12.98
N GLU A 47 21.41 -18.07 12.58
CA GLU A 47 21.86 -16.99 13.46
C GLU A 47 20.71 -16.45 14.34
N ASP A 48 21.02 -16.18 15.61
CA ASP A 48 20.10 -15.62 16.60
C ASP A 48 20.71 -14.38 17.25
N VAL A 49 19.85 -13.52 17.78
CA VAL A 49 20.27 -12.34 18.54
C VAL A 49 19.74 -12.47 19.96
N SER A 50 20.66 -12.68 20.89
CA SER A 50 20.38 -12.93 22.29
C SER A 50 19.59 -11.78 22.92
N PRO A 51 18.68 -12.07 23.88
CA PRO A 51 17.97 -11.02 24.60
C PRO A 51 18.95 -10.15 25.39
N VAL A 52 18.94 -8.85 25.13
CA VAL A 52 19.86 -7.91 25.77
C VAL A 52 19.34 -7.48 27.14
N GLN A 53 20.19 -7.58 28.17
CA GLN A 53 19.86 -7.19 29.55
C GLN A 53 20.41 -5.80 29.93
N GLY A 54 21.38 -5.29 29.17
CA GLY A 54 21.92 -3.95 29.40
C GLY A 54 22.86 -3.44 28.30
N PRO A 55 23.41 -2.22 28.45
CA PRO A 55 24.36 -1.63 27.50
C PRO A 55 25.70 -2.38 27.43
N GLU A 56 26.01 -3.22 28.41
CA GLU A 56 27.22 -4.06 28.45
C GLU A 56 27.20 -5.16 27.37
N ASP A 57 26.02 -5.54 26.86
CA ASP A 57 25.88 -6.57 25.83
C ASP A 57 26.08 -6.02 24.40
N ALA A 58 26.38 -4.73 24.25
CA ALA A 58 26.41 -4.03 22.96
C ALA A 58 27.45 -4.59 21.98
N GLU A 59 28.59 -5.10 22.47
CA GLU A 59 29.60 -5.73 21.61
C GLU A 59 29.12 -7.08 21.09
N THR A 60 28.60 -7.94 21.97
CA THR A 60 28.04 -9.24 21.61
C THR A 60 26.86 -9.08 20.63
N PHE A 61 25.94 -8.16 20.93
CA PHE A 61 24.81 -7.82 20.05
C PHE A 61 25.26 -7.44 18.63
N GLN A 62 26.31 -6.62 18.50
CA GLN A 62 26.81 -6.20 17.18
C GLN A 62 27.44 -7.36 16.40
N ILE A 63 28.07 -8.31 17.08
CA ILE A 63 28.64 -9.52 16.45
C ILE A 63 27.51 -10.43 15.96
N GLU A 64 26.51 -10.71 16.79
CA GLU A 64 25.34 -11.52 16.45
C GLU A 64 24.56 -10.91 15.27
N ILE A 65 24.30 -9.60 15.32
CA ILE A 65 23.68 -8.86 14.20
C ILE A 65 24.52 -8.96 12.94
N SER A 66 25.86 -8.87 13.03
CA SER A 66 26.71 -9.01 11.85
C SER A 66 26.62 -10.42 11.23
N GLY A 67 26.51 -11.47 12.04
CA GLY A 67 26.30 -12.84 11.56
C GLY A 67 24.97 -12.96 10.82
N LEU A 68 23.89 -12.51 11.47
CA LEU A 68 22.54 -12.51 10.91
C LEU A 68 22.45 -11.72 9.59
N LEU A 69 23.07 -10.54 9.50
CA LEU A 69 23.08 -9.73 8.28
C LEU A 69 23.82 -10.44 7.13
N GLY A 70 24.81 -11.27 7.45
CA GLY A 70 25.50 -12.13 6.49
C GLY A 70 24.58 -13.23 5.96
N GLU A 71 23.86 -13.91 6.86
CA GLU A 71 22.88 -14.95 6.53
C GLU A 71 21.71 -14.41 5.70
N LEU A 72 21.17 -13.24 6.08
CA LEU A 72 20.09 -12.56 5.35
C LEU A 72 20.55 -11.89 4.04
N HIS A 73 21.83 -12.01 3.69
CA HIS A 73 22.42 -11.38 2.51
C HIS A 73 22.11 -9.87 2.41
N CYS A 74 22.31 -9.14 3.51
CA CYS A 74 22.02 -7.72 3.60
C CYS A 74 22.73 -6.93 2.48
N PRO A 75 21.99 -6.17 1.64
CA PRO A 75 22.56 -5.50 0.47
C PRO A 75 23.31 -4.21 0.80
N TYR A 76 23.32 -3.79 2.08
CA TYR A 76 23.85 -2.52 2.51
C TYR A 76 25.31 -2.65 2.97
N PRO A 77 26.30 -2.14 2.19
CA PRO A 77 27.71 -2.27 2.55
C PRO A 77 28.05 -1.57 3.87
N SER A 78 27.32 -0.51 4.21
CA SER A 78 27.45 0.21 5.49
C SER A 78 27.22 -0.68 6.71
N LEU A 79 26.47 -1.78 6.56
CA LEU A 79 26.14 -2.70 7.64
C LEU A 79 26.91 -4.03 7.57
N THR A 80 27.56 -4.33 6.45
CA THR A 80 28.22 -5.63 6.21
C THR A 80 29.74 -5.54 6.03
N THR A 81 30.28 -4.35 5.78
CA THR A 81 31.72 -4.13 5.53
C THR A 81 32.37 -3.27 6.61
N GLY A 82 33.70 -3.37 6.74
CA GLY A 82 34.46 -2.63 7.75
C GLY A 82 34.43 -3.28 9.13
N ASP A 83 34.82 -2.52 10.15
CA ASP A 83 34.88 -2.97 11.54
C ASP A 83 33.47 -3.19 12.12
N VAL A 84 33.24 -4.36 12.72
CA VAL A 84 31.92 -4.80 13.21
C VAL A 84 31.35 -3.84 14.24
N LEU A 85 32.18 -3.39 15.19
CA LEU A 85 31.76 -2.53 16.30
C LEU A 85 31.56 -1.06 15.89
N ALA A 86 31.98 -0.69 14.68
CA ALA A 86 31.83 0.67 14.16
C ALA A 86 30.59 0.84 13.25
N ARG A 87 29.98 -0.26 12.79
CA ARG A 87 28.90 -0.20 11.79
C ARG A 87 27.62 0.46 12.30
N LEU A 88 27.30 0.29 13.57
CA LEU A 88 26.10 0.88 14.20
C LEU A 88 26.41 2.15 15.01
N SER A 89 27.51 2.84 14.69
CA SER A 89 27.92 4.07 15.39
C SER A 89 27.13 5.32 15.00
N THR A 90 26.41 5.30 13.87
CA THR A 90 25.63 6.43 13.39
C THR A 90 24.13 6.14 13.45
N GLN A 91 23.33 7.19 13.68
CA GLN A 91 21.87 7.11 13.66
C GLN A 91 21.36 6.59 12.30
N ASP A 92 21.98 7.01 11.20
CA ASP A 92 21.60 6.59 9.85
C ASP A 92 21.78 5.08 9.65
N HIS A 93 22.89 4.50 10.13
CA HIS A 93 23.10 3.06 10.04
C HIS A 93 22.16 2.27 10.96
N CYS A 94 21.89 2.79 12.16
CA CYS A 94 20.90 2.20 13.08
C CYS A 94 19.50 2.20 12.46
N LEU A 95 19.09 3.30 11.83
CA LEU A 95 17.84 3.38 11.07
C LEU A 95 17.83 2.40 9.90
N GLN A 96 18.93 2.34 9.14
CA GLN A 96 19.06 1.45 7.99
C GLN A 96 18.92 -0.03 8.39
N LEU A 97 19.48 -0.42 9.54
CA LEU A 97 19.29 -1.76 10.12
C LEU A 97 17.82 -2.01 10.44
N LEU A 98 17.17 -1.10 11.16
CA LEU A 98 15.76 -1.23 11.53
C LEU A 98 14.84 -1.33 10.31
N TYR A 99 15.09 -0.55 9.27
CA TYR A 99 14.37 -0.64 8.00
C TYR A 99 14.60 -1.99 7.32
N PHE A 100 15.85 -2.45 7.26
CA PHE A 100 16.19 -3.74 6.66
C PHE A 100 15.43 -4.89 7.35
N LEU A 101 15.61 -5.04 8.67
CA LEU A 101 14.97 -6.11 9.45
C LEU A 101 13.44 -6.05 9.35
N SER A 102 12.86 -4.84 9.43
CA SER A 102 11.40 -4.67 9.27
C SER A 102 10.93 -5.08 7.87
N SER A 103 11.71 -4.74 6.83
CA SER A 103 11.37 -5.07 5.44
C SER A 103 11.45 -6.57 5.17
N GLU A 104 12.46 -7.25 5.71
CA GLU A 104 12.61 -8.71 5.62
C GLU A 104 11.47 -9.40 6.38
N LEU A 105 11.11 -8.92 7.58
CA LEU A 105 9.98 -9.48 8.33
C LEU A 105 8.67 -9.33 7.56
N MET A 106 8.44 -8.17 6.94
CA MET A 106 7.27 -7.96 6.08
C MET A 106 7.28 -8.89 4.86
N ALA A 107 8.44 -9.08 4.21
CA ALA A 107 8.59 -9.98 3.08
C ALA A 107 8.33 -11.45 3.48
N ALA A 108 8.90 -11.91 4.59
CA ALA A 108 8.68 -13.23 5.15
C ALA A 108 7.20 -13.48 5.46
N ARG A 109 6.52 -12.51 6.09
CA ARG A 109 5.07 -12.59 6.37
C ARG A 109 4.23 -12.66 5.09
N LEU A 110 4.57 -11.89 4.06
CA LEU A 110 3.90 -11.94 2.76
C LEU A 110 4.09 -13.28 2.07
N GLN A 111 5.30 -13.85 2.13
CA GLN A 111 5.61 -15.14 1.54
C GLN A 111 4.90 -16.28 2.27
N ALA A 112 4.90 -16.28 3.60
CA ALA A 112 4.13 -17.23 4.40
C ALA A 112 2.63 -17.22 4.05
N ARG A 113 2.04 -16.03 3.86
CA ARG A 113 0.64 -15.88 3.41
C ARG A 113 0.41 -16.45 2.01
N LYS A 114 1.33 -16.25 1.07
CA LYS A 114 1.23 -16.80 -0.30
C LYS A 114 1.32 -18.33 -0.31
N THR A 115 2.24 -18.91 0.47
CA THR A 115 2.36 -20.37 0.60
C THR A 115 1.10 -20.98 1.18
N LEU A 116 0.54 -20.36 2.23
CA LEU A 116 -0.76 -20.75 2.77
C LEU A 116 -1.87 -20.67 1.71
N GLN A 117 -1.92 -19.57 0.93
CA GLN A 117 -2.86 -19.38 -0.19
C GLN A 117 -2.75 -20.45 -1.28
N SER A 118 -1.52 -20.85 -1.65
CA SER A 118 -1.29 -21.93 -2.62
C SER A 118 -1.73 -23.29 -2.09
N ALA A 119 -1.55 -23.55 -0.79
CA ALA A 119 -2.06 -24.75 -0.13
C ALA A 119 -3.59 -24.72 0.11
N LYS A 120 -4.28 -23.60 -0.13
CA LYS A 120 -5.75 -23.52 -0.09
C LYS A 120 -6.44 -24.12 -1.33
N GLN A 121 -5.70 -24.47 -2.38
CA GLN A 121 -6.31 -25.03 -3.60
C GLN A 121 -6.73 -26.51 -3.48
N ASP A 122 -6.17 -27.28 -2.53
CA ASP A 122 -6.37 -28.73 -2.49
C ASP A 122 -7.47 -29.23 -1.54
N ASP A 123 -7.99 -28.42 -0.62
CA ASP A 123 -9.05 -28.89 0.31
C ASP A 123 -10.04 -27.79 0.69
N LYS A 124 -11.06 -27.59 -0.17
CA LYS A 124 -12.13 -26.60 0.06
C LYS A 124 -13.09 -27.01 1.18
N ASN A 125 -13.13 -28.28 1.56
CA ASN A 125 -14.09 -28.78 2.55
C ASN A 125 -13.75 -28.40 4.00
N ASN A 126 -12.52 -27.95 4.27
CA ASN A 126 -12.08 -27.61 5.63
C ASN A 126 -11.47 -26.20 5.77
N GLU A 127 -11.73 -25.30 4.80
CA GLU A 127 -11.13 -23.96 4.80
C GLU A 127 -11.54 -23.14 6.02
N ALA A 128 -12.84 -23.12 6.36
CA ALA A 128 -13.37 -22.36 7.48
C ALA A 128 -12.81 -22.82 8.83
N VAL A 129 -12.68 -24.13 9.02
CA VAL A 129 -12.12 -24.73 10.24
C VAL A 129 -10.64 -24.37 10.36
N ARG A 130 -9.86 -24.48 9.28
CA ARG A 130 -8.46 -24.05 9.28
C ARG A 130 -8.31 -22.57 9.60
N GLU A 131 -9.17 -21.70 9.06
CA GLU A 131 -9.13 -20.27 9.38
C GLU A 131 -9.49 -20.02 10.86
N LEU A 132 -10.46 -20.74 11.42
CA LEU A 132 -10.77 -20.67 12.86
C LEU A 132 -9.59 -21.12 13.73
N HIS A 133 -8.93 -22.22 13.40
CA HIS A 133 -7.71 -22.66 14.09
C HIS A 133 -6.61 -21.60 14.03
N GLN A 134 -6.43 -20.98 12.87
CA GLN A 134 -5.43 -19.94 12.69
C GLN A 134 -5.75 -18.68 13.51
N ILE A 135 -7.03 -18.28 13.59
CA ILE A 135 -7.48 -17.18 14.44
C ILE A 135 -7.19 -17.49 15.91
N CYS A 136 -7.57 -18.69 16.39
CA CYS A 136 -7.34 -19.09 17.77
C CYS A 136 -5.85 -19.09 18.12
N HIS A 137 -5.01 -19.67 17.25
CA HIS A 137 -3.56 -19.68 17.41
C HIS A 137 -2.97 -18.26 17.50
N VAL A 138 -3.39 -17.34 16.60
CA VAL A 138 -2.91 -15.94 16.61
C VAL A 138 -3.34 -15.21 17.88
N LEU A 139 -4.52 -15.51 18.41
CA LEU A 139 -5.04 -14.93 19.63
C LEU A 139 -4.50 -15.59 20.92
N GLY A 140 -3.63 -16.61 20.79
CA GLY A 140 -3.11 -17.38 21.92
C GLY A 140 -4.17 -18.24 22.62
N MET A 141 -5.29 -18.51 21.95
CA MET A 141 -6.41 -19.29 22.49
C MET A 141 -6.15 -20.80 22.31
N PRO A 142 -6.69 -21.65 23.21
CA PRO A 142 -6.69 -23.08 22.98
C PRO A 142 -7.49 -23.43 21.73
N GLU A 143 -7.13 -24.57 21.13
CA GLU A 143 -7.83 -25.08 19.96
C GLU A 143 -9.28 -25.41 20.31
N PRO A 144 -10.27 -24.94 19.52
CA PRO A 144 -11.67 -25.17 19.85
C PRO A 144 -12.00 -26.66 19.72
N ASP A 145 -12.63 -27.23 20.76
CA ASP A 145 -13.10 -28.61 20.72
C ASP A 145 -14.14 -28.76 19.59
N PRO A 146 -14.02 -29.74 18.69
CA PRO A 146 -15.00 -29.99 17.62
C PRO A 146 -16.43 -30.21 18.12
N ALA A 147 -16.63 -30.54 19.40
CA ALA A 147 -17.97 -30.64 20.02
C ALA A 147 -18.56 -29.29 20.48
N SER A 148 -17.77 -28.21 20.48
CA SER A 148 -18.19 -26.90 20.99
C SER A 148 -19.19 -26.21 20.04
N PRO A 149 -20.23 -25.54 20.57
CA PRO A 149 -21.12 -24.73 19.75
C PRO A 149 -20.37 -23.57 19.08
N VAL A 150 -20.58 -23.38 17.78
CA VAL A 150 -19.93 -22.30 17.00
C VAL A 150 -20.19 -20.91 17.61
N ALA A 151 -21.39 -20.68 18.14
CA ALA A 151 -21.71 -19.41 18.80
C ALA A 151 -20.78 -19.12 19.98
N GLN A 152 -20.52 -20.13 20.84
CA GLN A 152 -19.62 -19.99 21.98
C GLN A 152 -18.19 -19.69 21.53
N VAL A 153 -17.69 -20.42 20.53
CA VAL A 153 -16.34 -20.19 19.98
C VAL A 153 -16.21 -18.77 19.41
N MET A 154 -17.24 -18.28 18.73
CA MET A 154 -17.23 -16.91 18.17
C MET A 154 -17.31 -15.84 19.26
N ASP A 155 -18.07 -16.08 20.34
CA ASP A 155 -18.14 -15.19 21.50
C ASP A 155 -16.79 -15.14 22.25
N ASP A 156 -16.15 -16.30 22.44
CA ASP A 156 -14.82 -16.42 23.06
C ASP A 156 -13.78 -15.66 22.22
N ILE A 157 -13.75 -15.88 20.90
CA ILE A 157 -12.89 -15.12 19.97
C ILE A 157 -13.18 -13.62 20.08
N GLY A 158 -14.45 -13.23 20.12
CA GLY A 158 -14.86 -11.83 20.26
C GLY A 158 -14.35 -11.18 21.54
N SER A 159 -14.41 -11.89 22.67
CA SER A 159 -13.87 -11.43 23.94
C SER A 159 -12.35 -11.28 23.91
N GLN A 160 -11.63 -12.27 23.38
CA GLN A 160 -10.17 -12.25 23.29
C GLN A 160 -9.66 -11.14 22.38
N VAL A 161 -10.34 -10.91 21.25
CA VAL A 161 -10.04 -9.76 20.37
C VAL A 161 -10.27 -8.45 21.09
N SER A 162 -11.35 -8.33 21.86
CA SER A 162 -11.65 -7.10 22.61
C SER A 162 -10.61 -6.84 23.70
N GLU A 163 -10.18 -7.88 24.43
CA GLU A 163 -9.10 -7.79 25.42
C GLU A 163 -7.77 -7.39 24.78
N ALA A 164 -7.38 -8.04 23.67
CA ALA A 164 -6.17 -7.72 22.94
C ALA A 164 -6.19 -6.28 22.40
N LEU A 165 -7.34 -5.80 21.92
CA LEU A 165 -7.51 -4.42 21.48
C LEU A 165 -7.41 -3.44 22.64
N THR A 166 -7.97 -3.75 23.81
CA THR A 166 -7.85 -2.91 25.02
C THR A 166 -6.44 -2.92 25.60
N ALA A 167 -5.72 -4.04 25.55
CA ALA A 167 -4.30 -4.09 25.90
C ALA A 167 -3.45 -3.24 24.95
N ALA A 168 -3.82 -3.16 23.67
CA ALA A 168 -3.16 -2.34 22.65
C ALA A 168 -3.60 -0.85 22.64
N GLN A 169 -4.64 -0.46 23.41
CA GLN A 169 -5.27 0.87 23.37
C GLN A 169 -4.40 2.04 23.88
N GLY A 170 -3.11 1.83 24.17
CA GLY A 170 -2.15 2.92 24.36
C GLY A 170 -1.90 3.75 23.10
N LEU A 171 -2.27 3.25 21.91
CA LEU A 171 -1.82 3.83 20.65
C LEU A 171 -2.84 3.81 19.50
N GLU A 172 -4.15 3.81 19.74
CA GLU A 172 -5.14 3.74 18.63
C GLU A 172 -5.02 4.97 17.70
N PRO A 173 -4.48 4.81 16.48
CA PRO A 173 -4.38 5.91 15.56
C PRO A 173 -5.76 6.17 14.96
N GLN A 174 -6.14 7.43 14.79
CA GLN A 174 -7.45 7.84 14.24
C GLN A 174 -7.84 7.18 12.90
N TRP A 175 -6.90 6.55 12.18
CA TRP A 175 -7.12 5.84 10.91
C TRP A 175 -7.65 4.39 11.06
N THR A 176 -7.75 3.85 12.28
CA THR A 176 -8.31 2.51 12.55
C THR A 176 -9.81 2.52 12.85
N ALA A 177 -10.44 3.70 12.95
CA ALA A 177 -11.85 3.83 13.28
C ALA A 177 -12.74 3.13 12.22
N PRO A 178 -13.70 2.28 12.63
CA PRO A 178 -14.62 1.63 11.72
C PRO A 178 -15.57 2.65 11.09
N LEU A 179 -15.85 2.47 9.80
CA LEU A 179 -16.82 3.30 9.08
C LEU A 179 -18.25 3.06 9.59
N LEU A 180 -18.59 1.80 9.87
CA LEU A 180 -19.87 1.43 10.48
C LEU A 180 -19.75 1.46 12.01
N LYS A 181 -20.36 2.48 12.63
CA LYS A 181 -20.28 2.70 14.09
C LYS A 181 -21.47 2.14 14.86
N ALA A 182 -22.63 2.06 14.22
CA ALA A 182 -23.86 1.64 14.87
C ALA A 182 -24.12 0.14 14.61
N PRO A 183 -24.55 -0.61 15.64
CA PRO A 183 -25.03 -1.96 15.42
C PRO A 183 -26.30 -1.93 14.55
N LEU A 184 -26.42 -2.91 13.65
CA LEU A 184 -27.56 -3.01 12.74
C LEU A 184 -28.59 -3.99 13.28
N THR A 185 -29.86 -3.65 13.14
CA THR A 185 -30.99 -4.57 13.44
C THR A 185 -31.10 -5.65 12.38
N SER A 186 -31.84 -6.73 12.66
CA SER A 186 -32.08 -7.82 11.69
C SER A 186 -32.72 -7.31 10.39
N GLU A 187 -33.64 -6.34 10.48
CA GLU A 187 -34.28 -5.72 9.31
C GLU A 187 -33.28 -4.87 8.51
N GLN A 188 -32.42 -4.12 9.18
CA GLN A 188 -31.37 -3.34 8.52
C GLN A 188 -30.33 -4.23 7.83
N TRP A 189 -29.97 -5.37 8.44
CA TRP A 189 -29.11 -6.37 7.80
C TRP A 189 -29.72 -6.93 6.51
N LYS A 190 -31.03 -7.22 6.51
CA LYS A 190 -31.75 -7.67 5.31
C LYS A 190 -31.76 -6.59 4.23
N ALA A 191 -32.08 -5.35 4.60
CA ALA A 191 -32.07 -4.22 3.68
C ALA A 191 -30.67 -3.97 3.08
N LEU A 192 -29.63 -4.10 3.90
CA LEU A 192 -28.25 -3.94 3.46
C LEU A 192 -27.82 -5.03 2.47
N ASP A 193 -28.22 -6.30 2.68
CA ASP A 193 -27.94 -7.36 1.70
C ASP A 193 -28.69 -7.11 0.38
N GLN A 194 -29.92 -6.60 0.42
CA GLN A 194 -30.65 -6.19 -0.79
C GLN A 194 -29.90 -5.07 -1.55
N ILE A 195 -29.42 -4.04 -0.85
CA ILE A 195 -28.62 -2.96 -1.45
C ILE A 195 -27.36 -3.54 -2.10
N LYS A 196 -26.65 -4.42 -1.40
CA LYS A 196 -25.45 -5.10 -1.92
C LYS A 196 -25.77 -5.91 -3.18
N GLN A 197 -26.89 -6.61 -3.25
CA GLN A 197 -27.30 -7.35 -4.45
C GLN A 197 -27.56 -6.42 -5.63
N VAL A 198 -28.33 -5.35 -5.43
CA VAL A 198 -28.67 -4.37 -6.48
C VAL A 198 -27.42 -3.67 -7.00
N LEU A 199 -26.60 -3.13 -6.10
CA LEU A 199 -25.33 -2.48 -6.48
C LEU A 199 -24.38 -3.48 -7.12
N GLY A 200 -24.31 -4.71 -6.60
CA GLY A 200 -23.49 -5.78 -7.17
C GLY A 200 -23.82 -6.02 -8.64
N ALA A 201 -25.10 -6.17 -8.98
CA ALA A 201 -25.56 -6.35 -10.36
C ALA A 201 -25.22 -5.14 -11.24
N GLU A 202 -25.44 -3.92 -10.74
CA GLU A 202 -25.18 -2.69 -11.49
C GLU A 202 -23.68 -2.50 -11.78
N TYR A 203 -22.82 -2.72 -10.78
CA TYR A 203 -21.36 -2.64 -10.94
C TYR A 203 -20.81 -3.76 -11.82
N GLN A 204 -21.37 -4.97 -11.75
CA GLN A 204 -21.03 -6.05 -12.68
C GLN A 204 -21.36 -5.66 -14.12
N CYS A 205 -22.55 -5.10 -14.38
CA CYS A 205 -22.92 -4.60 -15.70
C CYS A 205 -21.96 -3.51 -16.21
N ARG A 206 -21.61 -2.54 -15.36
CA ARG A 206 -20.63 -1.49 -15.71
C ARG A 206 -19.25 -2.06 -16.00
N ARG A 207 -18.79 -3.03 -15.20
CA ARG A 207 -17.51 -3.71 -15.40
C ARG A 207 -17.49 -4.47 -16.72
N HIS A 208 -18.54 -5.24 -17.00
CA HIS A 208 -18.67 -5.96 -18.26
C HIS A 208 -18.60 -4.99 -19.44
N MET A 209 -19.39 -3.91 -19.43
CA MET A 209 -19.32 -2.87 -20.46
C MET A 209 -17.90 -2.29 -20.61
N MET A 210 -17.22 -1.95 -19.52
CA MET A 210 -15.86 -1.40 -19.57
C MET A 210 -14.85 -2.40 -20.14
N LEU A 211 -14.97 -3.68 -19.79
CA LEU A 211 -14.14 -4.75 -20.33
C LEU A 211 -14.41 -4.96 -21.81
N THR A 212 -15.67 -5.02 -22.24
CA THR A 212 -16.03 -5.08 -23.66
C THR A 212 -15.48 -3.88 -24.43
N ARG A 213 -15.60 -2.66 -23.89
CA ARG A 213 -15.01 -1.45 -24.52
C ARG A 213 -13.50 -1.55 -24.62
N PHE A 214 -12.84 -2.09 -23.60
CA PHE A 214 -11.41 -2.32 -23.62
C PHE A 214 -11.02 -3.35 -24.69
N ASP A 215 -11.73 -4.48 -24.75
CA ASP A 215 -11.55 -5.54 -25.74
C ASP A 215 -11.70 -4.99 -27.18
N VAL A 216 -12.76 -4.23 -27.44
CA VAL A 216 -13.00 -3.59 -28.76
C VAL A 216 -11.94 -2.54 -29.07
N THR A 217 -11.49 -1.77 -28.07
CA THR A 217 -10.40 -0.79 -28.28
C THR A 217 -9.11 -1.50 -28.68
N VAL A 218 -8.78 -2.62 -28.04
CA VAL A 218 -7.60 -3.42 -28.40
C VAL A 218 -7.76 -4.07 -29.77
N ALA A 219 -8.95 -4.56 -30.10
CA ALA A 219 -9.27 -5.09 -31.42
C ALA A 219 -9.09 -4.03 -32.52
N SER A 220 -9.43 -2.76 -32.27
CA SER A 220 -9.27 -1.68 -33.25
C SER A 220 -7.82 -1.44 -33.69
N PHE A 221 -6.83 -1.71 -32.81
CA PHE A 221 -5.43 -1.59 -33.19
C PHE A 221 -5.04 -2.59 -34.29
N HIS A 222 -5.72 -3.73 -34.37
CA HIS A 222 -5.48 -4.75 -35.39
C HIS A 222 -5.96 -4.35 -36.79
N TRP A 223 -6.64 -3.23 -36.95
CA TRP A 223 -7.17 -2.79 -38.24
C TRP A 223 -6.14 -2.15 -39.16
N SER A 224 -4.97 -1.75 -38.63
CA SER A 224 -3.89 -1.19 -39.45
C SER A 224 -2.94 -2.27 -39.97
N GLU A 225 -2.47 -2.15 -41.22
CA GLU A 225 -1.51 -3.08 -41.84
C GLU A 225 -0.24 -3.26 -40.99
N ARG A 226 0.26 -2.16 -40.41
CA ARG A 226 1.44 -2.16 -39.53
C ARG A 226 1.23 -2.96 -38.25
N ALA A 227 0.01 -2.96 -37.71
CA ALA A 227 -0.31 -3.65 -36.47
C ALA A 227 -0.65 -5.13 -36.69
N LYS A 228 -1.17 -5.53 -37.86
CA LYS A 228 -1.34 -6.95 -38.22
C LYS A 228 -0.03 -7.73 -38.07
N ASN A 229 1.08 -7.15 -38.52
CA ASN A 229 2.42 -7.74 -38.40
C ASN A 229 2.93 -7.85 -36.95
N ARG A 230 2.24 -7.25 -35.97
CA ARG A 230 2.57 -7.29 -34.54
C ARG A 230 1.43 -7.87 -33.70
N SER A 231 0.42 -8.49 -34.33
CA SER A 231 -0.78 -8.99 -33.66
C SER A 231 -0.48 -10.01 -32.57
N THR A 232 0.48 -10.91 -32.82
CA THR A 232 0.93 -11.91 -31.86
C THR A 232 1.50 -11.25 -30.60
N ALA A 233 2.49 -10.36 -30.77
CA ALA A 233 3.11 -9.63 -29.66
C ALA A 233 2.11 -8.76 -28.88
N MET A 234 1.13 -8.14 -29.55
CA MET A 234 0.06 -7.38 -28.88
C MET A 234 -0.86 -8.28 -28.05
N SER A 235 -1.20 -9.45 -28.59
CA SER A 235 -2.05 -10.44 -27.90
C SER A 235 -1.34 -11.02 -26.69
N GLU A 236 -0.06 -11.38 -26.82
CA GLU A 236 0.79 -11.86 -25.73
C GLU A 236 0.90 -10.85 -24.58
N ALA A 237 0.99 -9.56 -24.89
CA ALA A 237 1.00 -8.50 -23.88
C ALA A 237 -0.37 -8.27 -23.23
N PHE A 238 -1.46 -8.40 -23.99
CA PHE A 238 -2.81 -8.05 -23.56
C PHE A 238 -3.52 -9.17 -22.79
N GLN A 239 -3.43 -10.41 -23.27
CA GLN A 239 -4.23 -11.52 -22.77
C GLN A 239 -4.03 -11.81 -21.27
N PRO A 240 -2.80 -11.77 -20.71
CA PRO A 240 -2.59 -11.92 -19.27
C PRO A 240 -3.27 -10.80 -18.46
N LEU A 241 -3.19 -9.56 -18.95
CA LEU A 241 -3.85 -8.43 -18.30
C LEU A 241 -5.37 -8.58 -18.33
N ARG A 242 -5.93 -9.01 -19.46
CA ARG A 242 -7.37 -9.21 -19.60
C ARG A 242 -7.90 -10.32 -18.69
N GLN A 243 -7.15 -11.42 -18.56
CA GLN A 243 -7.48 -12.53 -17.66
C GLN A 243 -7.39 -12.14 -16.18
N SER A 244 -6.51 -11.20 -15.84
CA SER A 244 -6.37 -10.68 -14.48
C SER A 244 -7.52 -9.78 -14.01
N LEU A 245 -8.44 -9.39 -14.93
CA LEU A 245 -9.54 -8.47 -14.64
C LEU A 245 -10.86 -9.25 -14.44
N PRO A 246 -11.26 -9.53 -13.18
CA PRO A 246 -12.48 -10.29 -12.91
C PRO A 246 -13.74 -9.47 -13.21
N GLU A 247 -14.72 -10.11 -13.85
CA GLU A 247 -16.03 -9.52 -14.14
C GLU A 247 -16.88 -9.37 -12.88
N ASN A 248 -16.74 -10.31 -11.94
CA ASN A 248 -17.50 -10.33 -10.70
C ASN A 248 -16.92 -9.39 -9.63
N SER A 249 -17.83 -8.72 -8.92
CA SER A 249 -17.48 -8.04 -7.67
C SER A 249 -17.13 -9.08 -6.59
N GLN A 250 -16.02 -8.87 -5.89
CA GLN A 250 -15.60 -9.68 -4.75
C GLN A 250 -16.08 -9.09 -3.41
N LEU A 251 -16.87 -8.00 -3.45
CA LEU A 251 -17.34 -7.32 -2.25
C LEU A 251 -18.46 -8.11 -1.58
N CYS A 252 -18.32 -8.31 -0.27
CA CYS A 252 -19.33 -8.93 0.59
C CYS A 252 -19.52 -8.13 1.88
N LEU A 253 -20.51 -8.48 2.68
CA LEU A 253 -20.88 -7.73 3.88
C LEU A 253 -19.75 -7.67 4.93
N SER A 254 -18.88 -8.68 4.99
CA SER A 254 -17.71 -8.63 5.87
C SER A 254 -16.71 -7.54 5.47
N HIS A 255 -16.59 -7.22 4.18
CA HIS A 255 -15.76 -6.09 3.73
C HIS A 255 -16.33 -4.75 4.18
N LEU A 256 -17.66 -4.63 4.33
CA LEU A 256 -18.27 -3.43 4.89
C LEU A 256 -17.94 -3.28 6.38
N LEU A 257 -18.00 -4.38 7.14
CA LEU A 257 -17.63 -4.39 8.56
C LEU A 257 -16.15 -4.06 8.77
N ALA A 258 -15.29 -4.51 7.86
CA ALA A 258 -13.86 -4.21 7.88
C ALA A 258 -13.53 -2.79 7.36
N ALA A 259 -14.49 -2.07 6.78
CA ALA A 259 -14.24 -0.75 6.21
C ALA A 259 -13.95 0.27 7.31
N ARG A 260 -12.90 1.06 7.09
CA ARG A 260 -12.44 2.14 7.99
C ARG A 260 -12.90 3.50 7.48
N GLU A 261 -12.85 4.51 8.35
CA GLU A 261 -13.32 5.86 8.01
C GLU A 261 -12.62 6.48 6.79
N ASP A 262 -11.35 6.16 6.57
CA ASP A 262 -10.57 6.65 5.42
C ASP A 262 -11.14 6.20 4.07
N PHE A 263 -11.83 5.06 4.02
CA PHE A 263 -12.55 4.60 2.81
C PHE A 263 -13.71 5.50 2.41
N SER A 264 -14.26 6.30 3.34
CA SER A 264 -15.29 7.31 3.00
C SER A 264 -14.73 8.51 2.23
N ARG A 265 -13.40 8.68 2.23
CA ARG A 265 -12.76 9.81 1.60
C ARG A 265 -12.74 9.65 0.08
N ILE A 266 -13.61 10.41 -0.59
CA ILE A 266 -13.63 10.47 -2.06
C ILE A 266 -12.38 11.21 -2.55
N VAL A 267 -11.42 10.47 -3.08
CA VAL A 267 -10.21 11.03 -3.69
C VAL A 267 -10.52 11.41 -5.14
N LYS A 268 -10.22 12.65 -5.53
CA LYS A 268 -10.37 13.11 -6.91
C LYS A 268 -9.52 12.24 -7.85
N THR A 269 -10.10 11.83 -8.97
CA THR A 269 -9.40 11.08 -10.02
C THR A 269 -8.20 11.83 -10.61
N SER A 270 -8.21 13.17 -10.51
CA SER A 270 -7.10 14.06 -10.88
C SER A 270 -6.02 14.21 -9.80
N SER A 271 -6.14 13.52 -8.66
CA SER A 271 -5.15 13.60 -7.58
C SER A 271 -3.77 13.13 -8.05
N GLU A 272 -2.73 13.72 -7.49
CA GLU A 272 -1.35 13.40 -7.84
C GLU A 272 -1.03 11.92 -7.65
N ALA A 273 -1.50 11.31 -6.56
CA ALA A 273 -1.28 9.89 -6.26
C ALA A 273 -1.84 8.95 -7.34
N LEU A 274 -3.03 9.24 -7.87
CA LEU A 274 -3.62 8.48 -8.96
C LEU A 274 -2.97 8.82 -10.31
N ARG A 275 -2.70 10.11 -10.56
CA ARG A 275 -2.06 10.57 -11.80
C ARG A 275 -0.64 10.06 -11.99
N ARG A 276 0.12 9.86 -10.90
CA ARG A 276 1.47 9.26 -10.96
C ARG A 276 1.46 7.85 -11.54
N LYS A 277 0.38 7.09 -11.30
CA LYS A 277 0.23 5.72 -11.84
C LYS A 277 -0.28 5.71 -13.28
N THR A 278 -0.99 6.76 -13.71
CA THR A 278 -1.54 6.89 -15.07
C THR A 278 -0.77 7.88 -15.95
N SER A 279 0.37 8.39 -15.48
CA SER A 279 1.20 9.32 -16.24
C SER A 279 1.91 8.57 -17.35
N CYS A 280 1.67 8.97 -18.58
CA CYS A 280 2.37 8.43 -19.74
C CYS A 280 3.01 9.58 -20.53
N ALA A 281 3.88 9.25 -21.48
CA ALA A 281 4.55 10.25 -22.31
C ALA A 281 3.58 11.19 -23.06
N ILE A 282 2.34 10.73 -23.28
CA ILE A 282 1.25 11.47 -23.92
C ILE A 282 0.51 12.36 -22.91
N ASN A 283 0.34 11.91 -21.66
CA ASN A 283 -0.35 12.63 -20.58
C ASN A 283 0.60 13.43 -19.67
N LYS A 284 1.68 14.02 -20.22
CA LYS A 284 2.71 14.74 -19.45
C LYS A 284 2.25 16.10 -18.89
N VAL A 285 1.16 16.68 -19.41
CA VAL A 285 0.75 18.03 -19.02
C VAL A 285 -0.08 17.99 -17.74
N LEU A 286 0.51 18.42 -16.62
CA LEU A 286 -0.22 18.89 -15.45
C LEU A 286 -0.74 20.29 -15.76
N MET A 287 -2.06 20.49 -15.79
CA MET A 287 -2.64 21.82 -15.90
C MET A 287 -2.31 22.59 -14.62
N LYS A 288 -1.31 23.47 -14.68
CA LYS A 288 -0.90 24.30 -13.54
C LYS A 288 -1.83 25.51 -13.48
N GLY A 289 -2.78 25.51 -12.56
CA GLY A 289 -3.76 26.58 -12.35
C GLY A 289 -5.22 26.13 -12.51
N SER A 290 -6.16 27.00 -12.16
CA SER A 290 -7.59 26.78 -12.44
C SER A 290 -7.78 26.68 -13.95
N VAL A 291 -8.42 25.62 -14.44
CA VAL A 291 -8.78 25.50 -15.86
C VAL A 291 -9.74 26.65 -16.15
N PRO A 292 -9.36 27.63 -17.00
CA PRO A 292 -10.25 28.73 -17.33
C PRO A 292 -11.53 28.13 -17.90
N ASP A 293 -12.68 28.69 -17.50
CA ASP A 293 -13.98 28.28 -18.03
C ASP A 293 -13.87 28.17 -19.55
N ARG A 294 -14.16 26.98 -20.09
CA ARG A 294 -13.96 26.70 -21.52
C ARG A 294 -14.99 27.38 -22.40
N GLY A 295 -15.88 28.18 -21.83
CA GLY A 295 -16.92 28.83 -22.56
C GLY A 295 -17.97 27.81 -22.98
N GLY A 296 -19.17 28.03 -22.52
CA GLY A 296 -20.37 27.32 -22.97
C GLY A 296 -21.63 28.13 -22.70
N ARG A 297 -21.48 29.32 -22.10
CA ARG A 297 -22.53 30.29 -21.89
C ARG A 297 -22.58 31.17 -23.13
N PRO A 298 -23.65 31.09 -23.94
CA PRO A 298 -23.73 31.79 -25.23
C PRO A 298 -23.55 33.32 -25.14
N ASN A 299 -23.68 33.91 -23.95
CA ASN A 299 -23.64 35.36 -23.73
C ASN A 299 -22.24 35.92 -23.40
N GLU A 300 -21.21 35.08 -23.25
CA GLU A 300 -19.87 35.49 -22.77
C GLU A 300 -18.77 35.38 -23.83
N ILE A 301 -19.15 35.21 -25.12
CA ILE A 301 -18.18 35.05 -26.22
C ILE A 301 -17.91 36.39 -26.89
N GLU A 302 -16.80 37.03 -26.54
CA GLU A 302 -16.01 37.78 -27.53
C GLU A 302 -14.55 37.32 -27.39
N ALA A 303 -14.07 36.55 -28.37
CA ALA A 303 -12.74 35.96 -28.30
C ALA A 303 -11.68 36.98 -28.75
N PRO A 304 -10.64 37.30 -27.95
CA PRO A 304 -9.41 37.76 -28.56
C PRO A 304 -8.77 36.59 -29.31
N MET A 305 -8.62 36.74 -30.61
CA MET A 305 -7.89 35.81 -31.49
C MET A 305 -6.50 35.49 -30.91
N PRO A 306 -6.15 34.23 -30.65
CA PRO A 306 -4.79 33.89 -30.23
C PRO A 306 -3.85 33.99 -31.44
N THR A 307 -2.83 34.84 -31.32
CA THR A 307 -1.73 34.90 -32.29
C THR A 307 -0.77 33.73 -32.08
N TRP A 308 -0.50 32.96 -33.15
CA TRP A 308 0.50 31.90 -33.12
C TRP A 308 1.88 32.44 -33.44
N GLU A 309 2.83 32.33 -32.51
CA GLU A 309 4.25 32.59 -32.77
C GLU A 309 5.00 31.29 -33.10
N LYS A 310 5.87 31.37 -34.11
CA LYS A 310 6.77 30.28 -34.50
C LYS A 310 7.91 30.15 -33.47
N ARG A 311 8.22 28.92 -33.06
CA ARG A 311 9.29 28.59 -32.11
C ARG A 311 10.63 29.22 -32.57
N ARG A 312 11.20 30.10 -31.76
CA ARG A 312 12.58 30.60 -31.97
C ARG A 312 13.55 29.52 -31.49
N GLU A 313 14.24 28.89 -32.43
CA GLU A 313 15.55 28.31 -32.15
C GLU A 313 16.55 29.46 -32.11
N GLY A 314 17.34 29.51 -31.03
CA GLY A 314 18.35 30.55 -30.84
C GLY A 314 19.42 30.48 -31.92
N GLY A 315 19.92 31.64 -32.33
CA GLY A 315 21.08 31.71 -33.21
C GLY A 315 21.26 33.05 -33.88
N GLY A 316 21.57 34.09 -33.09
CA GLY A 316 22.51 35.15 -33.44
C GLY A 316 22.31 35.99 -34.71
N GLY A 317 22.14 37.30 -34.51
CA GLY A 317 22.85 38.26 -35.35
C GLY A 317 21.98 39.29 -36.07
N GLY A 318 22.01 40.51 -35.51
CA GLY A 318 22.19 41.68 -36.35
C GLY A 318 20.94 42.46 -36.74
N GLY A 319 20.92 43.73 -36.32
CA GLY A 319 20.43 44.78 -37.21
C GLY A 319 19.08 45.36 -36.86
N GLN A 320 19.12 46.36 -35.99
CA GLN A 320 18.18 47.48 -35.97
C GLN A 320 17.82 47.92 -37.40
N ARG A 321 16.52 48.10 -37.72
CA ARG A 321 16.06 49.29 -38.47
C ARG A 321 14.52 49.45 -38.49
N TRP A 322 14.06 50.55 -37.85
CA TRP A 322 13.05 51.52 -38.34
C TRP A 322 11.57 51.07 -38.30
N ALA A 323 10.77 51.52 -37.32
CA ALA A 323 10.08 52.82 -37.28
C ALA A 323 9.16 53.10 -38.50
N LYS A 324 7.83 52.89 -38.35
CA LYS A 324 6.87 54.00 -38.45
C LYS A 324 5.44 53.62 -38.03
N TRP A 325 4.96 54.45 -37.12
CA TRP A 325 3.66 54.55 -36.49
C TRP A 325 2.62 55.07 -37.51
N GLY A 326 1.52 54.35 -37.69
CA GLY A 326 0.32 54.85 -38.37
C GLY A 326 -0.75 55.25 -37.37
N LYS A 327 -0.88 56.54 -37.08
CA LYS A 327 -2.01 57.12 -36.34
C LYS A 327 -3.30 57.01 -37.16
N LYS A 328 -4.41 56.59 -36.54
CA LYS A 328 -5.57 57.45 -36.18
C LYS A 328 -6.78 56.59 -35.80
N LYS A 329 -7.29 56.80 -34.57
CA LYS A 329 -8.67 56.50 -34.18
C LYS A 329 -9.53 57.75 -34.41
N LYS A 330 -10.74 57.51 -34.90
CA LYS A 330 -12.03 58.21 -34.79
C LYS A 330 -12.06 59.69 -34.33
N LYS A 331 -12.85 60.49 -35.05
CA LYS A 331 -14.17 60.86 -34.52
C LYS A 331 -15.19 59.93 -35.15
#